data_AF-A0AAW1HY53-F1
#
_entry.id   AF-A0AAW1HY53-F1
#
_cell.length_a   1.000
_cell.length_b   1.000
_cell.length_c   1.000
_cell.angle_alpha   90.00
_cell.angle_beta   90.00
_cell.angle_gamma   90.00
#
_symmetry.space_group_name_H-M   'P 1'
#
loop_
_entity.id
_entity.type
_entity.pdbx_description
1 polymer ?
#
loop_
_entity_poly.entity_id
_entity_poly.type
_entity_poly.pdbx_seq_one_letter_code
_entity_poly.pdbx_strand_id
1 'polypeptide(L)' 'MNMDAYSYIAPRLFTAMKSMGRGNIDDIKYVGRPSYAATATGFLMMHIKEQIELVHKALQ' A
#
# COMPACT_ATOMS: atom_id res chain seq x y z
N MET A 1 -0.29 4.36 4.78
CA MET A 1 -0.57 4.92 3.43
C MET A 1 0.13 6.26 3.21
N ASN A 2 0.27 7.10 4.24
CA ASN A 2 1.04 8.36 4.21
C ASN A 2 2.56 8.21 4.35
N MET A 3 3.07 6.98 4.36
CA MET A 3 4.48 6.64 4.53
C MET A 3 4.94 5.79 3.35
N ASP A 4 6.25 5.65 3.20
CA ASP A 4 6.91 4.92 2.13
C ASP A 4 6.58 5.44 0.72
N ALA A 5 6.81 4.60 -0.29
CA ALA A 5 6.85 5.00 -1.68
C ALA A 5 5.47 5.08 -2.35
N TYR A 6 4.37 4.70 -1.69
CA TYR A 6 3.06 4.61 -2.36
C TYR A 6 2.63 5.92 -3.01
N SER A 7 2.65 7.03 -2.26
CA SER A 7 2.26 8.35 -2.78
C SER A 7 3.19 8.85 -3.89
N TYR A 8 4.42 8.32 -3.98
CA TYR A 8 5.37 8.65 -5.03
C TYR A 8 5.21 7.74 -6.27
N ILE A 9 5.01 6.44 -6.06
CA ILE A 9 4.99 5.43 -7.13
C ILE A 9 3.63 5.36 -7.82
N ALA A 10 2.52 5.40 -7.08
CA ALA A 10 1.18 5.23 -7.64
C ALA A 10 0.88 6.12 -8.86
N PRO A 11 1.12 7.45 -8.84
CA PRO A 11 0.86 8.30 -10.02
C PRO A 11 1.80 8.00 -11.21
N ARG A 12 3.04 7.58 -10.92
CA ARG A 12 4.03 7.23 -11.96
C ARG A 12 3.69 5.90 -12.63
N LEU A 13 3.31 4.92 -11.82
CA LEU A 13 2.84 3.63 -12.31
C LEU A 13 1.57 3.79 -13.16
N PHE A 14 0.63 4.62 -12.71
CA PHE A 14 -0.56 4.97 -13.51
C PHE A 14 -0.19 5.56 -14.87
N THR A 15 0.75 6.50 -14.91
CA THR A 15 1.19 7.13 -16.16
C THR A 15 1.78 6.10 -17.13
N ALA A 16 2.62 5.19 -16.63
CA ALA A 16 3.20 4.11 -17.42
C ALA A 16 2.17 3.06 -17.88
N MET A 17 1.22 2.69 -17.01
CA MET A 17 0.13 1.77 -17.37
C MET A 17 -0.76 2.38 -18.46
N LYS A 18 -1.10 3.66 -18.33
CA LYS A 18 -1.89 4.40 -19.32
C LYS A 18 -1.18 4.50 -20.67
N SER A 19 0.12 4.79 -20.70
CA SER A 19 0.88 4.84 -21.96
C SER A 19 0.94 3.48 -22.67
N MET A 20 0.88 2.38 -21.93
CA MET A 20 0.86 1.03 -22.46
C MET A 20 -0.55 0.49 -22.75
N GLY A 21 -1.60 1.29 -22.52
CA GLY A 21 -3.00 0.86 -22.65
C GLY A 21 -3.42 -0.21 -21.64
N ARG A 22 -2.72 -0.33 -20.50
CA ARG A 22 -2.93 -1.38 -19.47
C ARG A 22 -3.75 -0.89 -18.27
N GLY A 23 -4.86 -0.20 -18.51
CA GLY A 23 -5.81 0.19 -17.46
C GLY A 23 -5.62 1.60 -16.90
N ASN A 24 -6.29 1.87 -15.78
CA ASN A 24 -6.43 3.17 -15.11
C ASN A 24 -5.91 3.14 -13.66
N ILE A 25 -6.04 4.26 -12.97
CA ILE A 25 -5.58 4.41 -11.58
C ILE A 25 -6.31 3.46 -10.62
N ASP A 26 -7.57 3.13 -10.91
CA ASP A 26 -8.39 2.21 -10.11
C ASP A 26 -7.88 0.76 -10.14
N ASP A 27 -7.08 0.41 -11.15
CA ASP A 27 -6.43 -0.90 -11.25
C ASP A 27 -5.21 -1.02 -10.32
N ILE A 28 -4.72 0.10 -9.77
CA ILE A 28 -3.60 0.15 -8.82
C ILE A 28 -4.15 0.04 -7.39
N LYS A 29 -4.25 -1.19 -6.89
CA LYS A 29 -4.73 -1.44 -5.53
C LYS A 29 -3.62 -1.24 -4.49
N TYR A 30 -3.96 -0.60 -3.37
CA TYR A 30 -3.06 -0.46 -2.22
C TYR A 30 -3.27 -1.58 -1.21
N VAL A 31 -2.17 -2.26 -0.87
CA VAL A 31 -2.10 -3.12 0.30
C VAL A 31 -0.93 -2.68 1.15
N GLY A 32 -1.24 -2.30 2.40
CA GLY A 32 -0.26 -1.77 3.33
C GLY A 32 -0.95 -1.29 4.60
N ARG A 33 -0.15 -0.80 5.55
CA ARG A 33 -0.66 -0.20 6.79
C ARG A 33 -1.49 1.06 6.49
N PRO A 34 -2.49 1.41 7.31
CA PRO A 34 -3.23 2.66 7.17
C PRO A 34 -2.30 3.86 7.45
N SER A 35 -2.85 5.07 7.40
CA SER A 35 -2.04 6.25 7.72
C SER A 35 -1.79 6.34 9.22
N TYR A 36 -0.53 6.54 9.61
CA TYR A 36 -0.11 6.67 11.00
C TYR A 36 0.73 7.93 11.19
N ALA A 37 0.71 8.49 12.41
CA ALA A 37 1.64 9.55 12.78
C ALA A 37 3.06 9.01 13.03
N ALA A 38 3.17 7.76 13.51
CA ALA A 38 4.43 7.05 13.77
C ALA A 38 4.59 5.84 12.84
N THR A 39 5.83 5.45 12.56
CA THR A 39 6.16 4.41 11.56
C THR A 39 5.57 3.04 11.90
N ALA A 40 5.51 2.69 13.18
CA ALA A 40 4.90 1.45 13.66
C ALA A 40 4.38 1.63 15.08
N THR A 41 3.48 0.74 15.49
CA THR A 41 3.12 0.58 16.90
C THR A 41 4.31 0.08 17.72
N GLY A 42 4.47 0.59 18.94
CA GLY A 42 5.47 0.12 19.89
C GLY A 42 5.12 -1.20 20.59
N PHE A 43 3.91 -1.70 20.39
CA PHE A 43 3.44 -2.95 20.99
C PHE A 43 3.65 -4.13 20.04
N LEU A 44 4.54 -5.06 20.41
CA LEU A 44 4.90 -6.20 19.57
C LEU A 44 3.70 -7.03 19.10
N MET A 45 2.77 -7.35 20.01
CA MET A 45 1.58 -8.15 19.67
C MET A 45 0.70 -7.46 18.62
N MET A 46 0.57 -6.13 18.71
CA MET A 46 -0.18 -5.35 17.73
C MET A 46 0.54 -5.31 16.39
N HIS A 47 1.86 -5.15 16.39
CA HIS A 47 2.67 -5.17 15.17
C HIS A 47 2.55 -6.50 14.40
N ILE A 48 2.60 -7.64 15.12
CA ILE A 48 2.42 -8.97 14.53
C ILE A 48 1.02 -9.11 13.92
N LYS A 49 -0.01 -8.68 14.65
CA LYS A 49 -1.39 -8.72 14.16
C LYS A 49 -1.56 -7.92 12.87
N GLU A 50 -1.08 -6.67 12.85
CA GLU A 50 -1.12 -5.82 11.66
C GLU A 50 -0.39 -6.46 10.46
N GLN A 51 0.73 -7.15 10.71
CA GLN A 51 1.49 -7.80 9.66
C GLN A 51 0.74 -8.99 9.06
N ILE A 52 0.11 -9.82 9.89
CA ILE A 52 -0.69 -10.97 9.43
C ILE A 52 -1.89 -10.50 8.60
N GLU A 53 -2.61 -9.48 9.08
CA GLU A 53 -3.76 -8.91 8.37
C GLU A 53 -3.35 -8.32 7.01
N LEU A 54 -2.21 -7.63 6.96
CA LEU A 54 -1.66 -7.07 5.72
C LEU A 54 -1.34 -8.16 4.70
N VAL A 55 -0.64 -9.22 5.11
CA VAL A 55 -0.30 -10.34 4.21
C VAL A 55 -1.56 -11.05 3.73
N HIS A 56 -2.54 -11.27 4.61
CA HIS A 56 -3.81 -11.87 4.22
C HIS A 56 -4.53 -11.02 3.17
N LYS A 57 -4.59 -9.70 3.36
CA LYS A 57 -5.18 -8.76 2.40
C LYS A 57 -4.44 -8.71 1.07
N ALA A 58 -3.13 -8.98 1.04
CA ALA A 58 -2.33 -8.97 -0.18
C ALA A 58 -2.61 -10.17 -1.10
N LEU A 59 -3.13 -11.26 -0.55
CA LEU A 59 -3.43 -12.49 -1.28
C LEU A 59 -4.87 -12.58 -1.79
N GLN A 60 -5.72 -11.59 -1.45
CA GLN A 60 -7.10 -11.46 -1.92
C GLN A 60 -7.18 -10.62 -3.19
#